data_AF-A0A317T5C7-F1
#
_entry.id   AF-A0A317T5C7-F1
#
_cell.length_a   1.000
_cell.length_b   1.000
_cell.length_c   1.000
_cell.angle_alpha   90.00
_cell.angle_beta   90.00
_cell.angle_gamma   90.00
#
_symmetry.space_group_name_H-M   'P 1'
#
loop_
_entity.id
_entity.type
_entity.pdbx_description
1 polymer ?
#
loop_
_entity_poly.entity_id
_entity_poly.type
_entity_poly.pdbx_seq_one_letter_code
_entity_poly.pdbx_strand_id
1 'polypeptide(L)'
;MTKHKTLEENIEAVTKLSLQFLAEAIGQCPAGLEQTRNRDVVFAVLGFQYGAVQSAAYVAGMDGEAASCIVEDIVSRINGMDKETVSKILSLMPMLAEKEYPPINIGGKAIVGFYNASSDEEKLTTAGSLREILKQIDQA
;
A
#
# COMPACT_ATOMS: atom_id res chain seq x y z
N MET A 1 -22.07 -5.16 22.51
CA MET A 1 -20.68 -5.20 23.00
C MET A 1 -19.78 -5.46 21.80
N THR A 2 -19.14 -4.43 21.27
CA THR A 2 -18.09 -4.58 20.26
C THR A 2 -16.93 -5.31 20.94
N LYS A 3 -16.65 -6.55 20.53
CA LYS A 3 -15.42 -7.23 20.95
C LYS A 3 -14.26 -6.32 20.52
N HIS A 4 -13.50 -5.80 21.48
CA HIS A 4 -12.19 -5.24 21.17
C HIS A 4 -11.38 -6.38 20.57
N LYS A 5 -11.02 -6.26 19.29
CA LYS A 5 -10.06 -7.15 18.66
C LYS A 5 -8.74 -7.01 19.42
N THR A 6 -8.09 -8.13 19.65
CA THR A 6 -6.72 -8.16 20.14
C THR A 6 -5.79 -7.52 19.10
N LEU A 7 -4.61 -7.07 19.53
CA LEU A 7 -3.60 -6.52 18.63
C LEU A 7 -3.24 -7.51 17.51
N GLU A 8 -3.14 -8.80 17.83
CA GLU A 8 -2.86 -9.88 16.87
C GLU A 8 -3.97 -10.01 15.82
N GLU A 9 -5.24 -9.99 16.23
CA GLU A 9 -6.39 -10.03 15.30
C GLU A 9 -6.43 -8.80 14.38
N ASN A 10 -5.99 -7.64 14.87
CA ASN A 10 -5.87 -6.43 14.05
C ASN A 10 -4.74 -6.55 13.04
N ILE A 11 -3.56 -7.02 13.47
CA ILE A 11 -2.41 -7.26 12.58
C ILE A 11 -2.79 -8.23 11.47
N GLU A 12 -3.44 -9.36 11.80
CA GLU A 12 -3.85 -10.35 10.81
C GLU A 12 -4.88 -9.76 9.82
N ALA A 13 -5.89 -9.06 10.34
CA ALA A 13 -6.93 -8.46 9.50
C ALA A 13 -6.36 -7.41 8.54
N VAL A 14 -5.48 -6.53 9.02
CA VAL A 14 -4.82 -5.51 8.20
C VAL A 14 -3.92 -6.18 7.16
N THR A 15 -3.11 -7.16 7.57
CA THR A 15 -2.24 -7.91 6.65
C THR A 15 -3.03 -8.55 5.51
N LYS A 16 -4.14 -9.23 5.84
CA LYS A 16 -5.00 -9.86 4.84
C LYS A 16 -5.62 -8.84 3.89
N LEU A 17 -6.20 -7.76 4.43
CA LEU A 17 -6.81 -6.71 3.64
C LEU A 17 -5.80 -6.06 2.69
N SER A 18 -4.64 -5.67 3.22
CA SER A 18 -3.59 -5.02 2.44
C SER A 18 -3.03 -5.93 1.35
N LEU A 19 -2.76 -7.21 1.65
CA LEU A 19 -2.27 -8.14 0.62
C LEU A 19 -3.31 -8.36 -0.49
N GLN A 20 -4.60 -8.50 -0.14
CA GLN A 20 -5.66 -8.64 -1.13
C GLN A 20 -5.76 -7.40 -2.02
N PHE A 21 -5.80 -6.22 -1.41
CA PHE A 21 -5.87 -4.95 -2.14
C PHE A 21 -4.65 -4.73 -3.05
N LEU A 22 -3.44 -4.95 -2.53
CA LEU A 22 -2.21 -4.71 -3.28
C LEU A 22 -2.01 -5.73 -4.40
N ALA A 23 -2.40 -6.99 -4.21
CA ALA A 23 -2.40 -7.98 -5.28
C ALA A 23 -3.32 -7.55 -6.44
N GLU A 24 -4.51 -7.03 -6.12
CA GLU A 24 -5.44 -6.49 -7.12
C GLU A 24 -4.86 -5.26 -7.84
N ALA A 25 -4.29 -4.32 -7.09
CA ALA A 25 -3.68 -3.12 -7.65
C ALA A 25 -2.51 -3.43 -8.60
N ILE A 26 -1.64 -4.37 -8.21
CA ILE A 26 -0.51 -4.84 -9.03
C ILE A 26 -1.00 -5.62 -10.25
N GLY A 27 -2.04 -6.46 -10.09
CA GLY A 27 -2.62 -7.23 -11.20
C GLY A 27 -3.18 -6.36 -12.33
N GLN A 28 -3.49 -5.09 -12.03
CA GLN A 28 -3.94 -4.11 -13.02
C GLN A 28 -2.80 -3.30 -13.65
N CYS A 29 -1.56 -3.43 -13.15
CA CYS A 29 -0.42 -2.68 -13.67
C CYS A 29 0.14 -3.27 -14.98
N PRO A 30 0.88 -2.49 -15.79
CA PRO A 30 1.54 -3.01 -16.97
C PRO A 30 2.50 -4.17 -16.65
N ALA A 31 2.59 -5.14 -17.56
CA ALA A 31 3.56 -6.24 -17.45
C ALA A 31 5.00 -5.71 -17.43
N GLY A 32 5.90 -6.38 -16.70
CA GLY A 32 7.30 -5.98 -16.60
C GLY A 32 7.57 -4.90 -15.56
N LEU A 33 6.56 -4.49 -14.77
CA LEU A 33 6.73 -3.58 -13.63
C LEU A 33 7.81 -4.10 -12.67
N GLU A 34 7.87 -5.40 -12.46
CA GLU A 34 8.85 -6.08 -11.60
C GLU A 34 10.30 -6.00 -12.10
N GLN A 35 10.50 -5.64 -13.38
CA GLN A 35 11.82 -5.52 -14.02
C GLN A 35 12.27 -4.07 -14.16
N THR A 36 11.40 -3.11 -13.83
CA THR A 36 11.70 -1.69 -14.00
C THR A 36 12.85 -1.25 -13.11
N ARG A 37 13.71 -0.39 -13.66
CA ARG A 37 14.74 0.33 -12.90
C ARG A 37 14.47 1.83 -12.83
N ASN A 38 13.33 2.26 -13.35
CA ASN A 38 12.92 3.66 -13.26
C ASN A 38 12.63 3.98 -11.79
N ARG A 39 13.43 4.88 -11.22
CA ARG A 39 13.33 5.27 -9.81
C ARG A 39 11.96 5.87 -9.50
N ASP A 40 11.39 6.68 -10.38
CA ASP A 40 10.11 7.34 -10.14
C ASP A 40 8.99 6.30 -10.06
N VAL A 41 9.04 5.26 -10.90
CA VAL A 41 8.13 4.11 -10.83
C VAL A 41 8.30 3.36 -9.51
N VAL A 42 9.53 3.04 -9.12
CA VAL A 42 9.81 2.33 -7.86
C VAL A 42 9.29 3.12 -6.65
N PHE A 43 9.57 4.42 -6.59
CA PHE A 43 9.11 5.29 -5.51
C PHE A 43 7.58 5.45 -5.50
N ALA A 44 6.94 5.55 -6.67
CA ALA A 44 5.50 5.63 -6.77
C ALA A 44 4.82 4.35 -6.28
N VAL A 45 5.31 3.18 -6.68
CA VAL A 45 4.78 1.87 -6.23
C VAL A 45 4.94 1.73 -4.72
N LEU A 46 6.15 1.95 -4.19
CA LEU A 46 6.40 1.79 -2.76
C LEU A 46 5.69 2.84 -1.92
N GLY A 47 5.57 4.08 -2.41
CA GLY A 47 4.79 5.13 -1.75
C GLY A 47 3.31 4.78 -1.69
N PHE A 48 2.73 4.28 -2.78
CA PHE A 48 1.35 3.80 -2.82
C PHE A 48 1.11 2.67 -1.83
N GLN A 49 1.99 1.66 -1.82
CA GLN A 49 1.87 0.52 -0.91
C GLN A 49 2.02 0.95 0.56
N TYR A 50 3.00 1.81 0.87
CA TYR A 50 3.19 2.37 2.20
C TYR A 50 1.94 3.10 2.68
N GLY A 51 1.39 4.01 1.87
CA GLY A 51 0.20 4.78 2.21
C GLY A 51 -1.04 3.91 2.42
N ALA A 52 -1.20 2.86 1.61
CA ALA A 52 -2.26 1.88 1.77
C ALA A 52 -2.14 1.15 3.11
N VAL A 53 -1.00 0.54 3.41
CA VAL A 53 -0.85 -0.24 4.65
C VAL A 53 -0.98 0.67 5.89
N GLN A 54 -0.36 1.85 5.88
CA GLN A 54 -0.47 2.82 6.98
C GLN A 54 -1.93 3.23 7.24
N SER A 55 -2.70 3.49 6.17
CA SER A 55 -4.10 3.87 6.32
C SER A 55 -4.96 2.73 6.86
N ALA A 56 -4.71 1.49 6.41
CA ALA A 56 -5.40 0.33 6.95
C ALA A 56 -5.06 0.07 8.43
N ALA A 57 -3.79 0.22 8.82
CA ALA A 57 -3.34 0.12 10.20
C ALA A 57 -3.99 1.19 11.09
N TYR A 58 -4.02 2.44 10.62
CA TYR A 58 -4.65 3.56 11.31
C TYR A 58 -6.15 3.32 11.55
N VAL A 59 -6.90 2.87 10.52
CA VAL A 59 -8.33 2.54 10.66
C VAL A 59 -8.56 1.39 11.63
N ALA A 60 -7.62 0.44 11.72
CA ALA A 60 -7.66 -0.65 12.69
C ALA A 60 -7.26 -0.24 14.12
N GLY A 61 -6.88 1.03 14.35
CA GLY A 61 -6.48 1.53 15.66
C GLY A 61 -5.09 1.05 16.11
N MET A 62 -4.22 0.70 15.17
CA MET A 62 -2.84 0.32 15.45
C MET A 62 -1.97 1.58 15.69
N ASP A 63 -1.00 1.47 16.58
CA ASP A 63 -0.01 2.52 16.78
C ASP A 63 1.03 2.55 15.65
N GLY A 64 1.86 3.60 15.64
CA GLY A 64 2.84 3.82 14.58
C GLY A 64 3.96 2.77 14.51
N GLU A 65 4.30 2.13 15.63
CA GLU A 65 5.34 1.09 15.66
C GLU A 65 4.80 -0.21 15.05
N ALA A 66 3.63 -0.66 15.49
CA ALA A 66 2.96 -1.83 14.93
C ALA A 66 2.64 -1.63 13.44
N ALA A 67 2.19 -0.43 13.05
CA ALA A 67 1.97 -0.07 11.65
C ALA A 67 3.26 -0.16 10.82
N SER A 68 4.39 0.32 11.35
CA SER A 68 5.68 0.29 10.64
C SER A 68 6.17 -1.14 10.41
N CYS A 69 6.07 -2.01 11.42
CA CYS A 69 6.45 -3.41 11.29
C CYS A 69 5.63 -4.16 10.22
N ILE A 70 4.31 -3.97 10.19
CA ILE A 70 3.48 -4.65 9.19
C ILE A 70 3.72 -4.12 7.78
N VAL A 71 4.02 -2.82 7.62
CA VAL A 71 4.29 -2.23 6.30
C VAL A 71 5.52 -2.89 5.69
N GLU A 72 6.60 -3.04 6.46
CA GLU A 72 7.81 -3.70 5.99
C GLU A 72 7.53 -5.14 5.54
N ASP A 73 6.80 -5.91 6.35
CA ASP A 73 6.46 -7.30 6.04
C ASP A 73 5.59 -7.43 4.79
N ILE A 74 4.56 -6.60 4.66
CA ILE A 74 3.63 -6.63 3.53
C ILE A 74 4.33 -6.19 2.25
N VAL A 75 5.10 -5.10 2.30
CA VAL A 75 5.83 -4.54 1.14
C VAL A 75 6.93 -5.51 0.68
N SER A 76 7.66 -6.13 1.61
CA SER A 76 8.64 -7.17 1.27
C SER A 76 7.97 -8.35 0.57
N ARG A 77 6.86 -8.86 1.13
CA ARG A 77 6.14 -10.01 0.59
C ARG A 77 5.54 -9.74 -0.78
N ILE A 78 4.89 -8.59 -0.97
CA ILE A 78 4.17 -8.31 -2.21
C ILE A 78 5.11 -8.04 -3.39
N ASN A 79 6.28 -7.47 -3.13
CA ASN A 79 7.27 -7.15 -4.16
C ASN A 79 8.35 -8.23 -4.33
N GLY A 80 8.39 -9.26 -3.47
CA GLY A 80 9.46 -10.25 -3.47
C GLY A 80 10.83 -9.68 -3.14
N MET A 81 10.88 -8.61 -2.34
CA MET A 81 12.10 -7.90 -1.96
C MET A 81 12.57 -8.34 -0.57
N ASP A 82 13.88 -8.36 -0.34
CA ASP A 82 14.41 -8.59 0.99
C ASP A 82 14.08 -7.43 1.94
N LYS A 83 13.93 -7.74 3.23
CA LYS A 83 13.53 -6.77 4.25
C LYS A 83 14.52 -5.61 4.39
N GLU A 84 15.83 -5.86 4.25
CA GLU A 84 16.85 -4.81 4.40
C GLU A 84 16.69 -3.74 3.31
N THR A 85 16.49 -4.14 2.06
CA THR A 85 16.22 -3.22 0.94
C THR A 85 14.93 -2.44 1.15
N VAL A 86 13.85 -3.14 1.55
CA VAL A 86 12.56 -2.48 1.83
C VAL A 86 12.70 -1.47 2.96
N SER A 87 13.32 -1.85 4.08
CA SER A 87 13.54 -0.99 5.25
C SER A 87 14.27 0.31 4.88
N LYS A 88 15.33 0.22 4.07
CA LYS A 88 16.05 1.41 3.58
C LYS A 88 15.15 2.36 2.79
N ILE A 89 14.28 1.84 1.93
CA ILE A 89 13.38 2.69 1.13
C ILE A 89 12.23 3.24 2.00
N LEU A 90 11.64 2.40 2.85
CA LEU A 90 10.56 2.78 3.74
C LEU A 90 10.99 3.85 4.76
N SER A 91 12.27 3.88 5.15
CA SER A 91 12.80 4.96 6.01
C SER A 91 12.65 6.36 5.41
N LEU A 92 12.47 6.48 4.09
CA LEU A 92 12.26 7.74 3.40
C LEU A 92 10.77 8.14 3.36
N MET A 93 9.85 7.19 3.56
CA MET A 93 8.41 7.40 3.38
C MET A 93 7.79 8.39 4.38
N PRO A 94 8.17 8.43 5.67
CA PRO A 94 7.67 9.46 6.58
C PRO A 94 7.95 10.88 6.09
N MET A 95 9.18 11.15 5.62
CA MET A 95 9.55 12.45 5.06
C MET A 95 8.79 12.77 3.77
N LEU A 96 8.55 11.76 2.92
CA LEU A 96 7.73 11.93 1.71
C LEU A 96 6.24 12.18 2.05
N ALA A 97 5.74 11.56 3.11
CA ALA A 97 4.38 11.78 3.59
C ALA A 97 4.19 13.21 4.12
N GLU A 98 5.16 13.74 4.86
CA GLU A 98 5.17 15.15 5.30
C GLU A 98 5.17 16.15 4.14
N LYS A 99 5.75 15.76 3.00
CA LYS A 99 5.76 16.54 1.75
C LYS A 99 4.53 16.29 0.88
N GLU A 100 3.51 15.62 1.41
CA GLU A 100 2.28 15.27 0.71
C GLU A 100 2.53 14.52 -0.61
N TYR A 101 3.56 13.66 -0.64
CA TYR A 101 3.92 12.90 -1.84
C TYR A 101 2.69 12.13 -2.36
N PRO A 102 2.16 12.46 -3.56
CA PRO A 102 0.81 12.04 -3.96
C PRO A 102 0.55 10.53 -3.92
N PRO A 103 1.49 9.65 -4.35
CA PRO A 103 1.25 8.21 -4.30
C PRO A 103 0.88 7.69 -2.91
N ILE A 104 1.45 8.25 -1.83
CA ILE A 104 1.12 7.85 -0.45
C ILE A 104 -0.35 8.15 -0.14
N ASN A 105 -0.80 9.37 -0.41
CA ASN A 105 -2.19 9.77 -0.17
C ASN A 105 -3.17 8.97 -1.06
N ILE A 106 -2.82 8.75 -2.32
CA ILE A 106 -3.63 7.98 -3.26
C ILE A 106 -3.76 6.52 -2.77
N GLY A 107 -2.67 5.88 -2.38
CA GLY A 107 -2.70 4.51 -1.84
C GLY A 107 -3.56 4.40 -0.59
N GLY A 108 -3.45 5.37 0.32
CA GLY A 108 -4.28 5.44 1.53
C GLY A 108 -5.77 5.57 1.25
N LYS A 109 -6.15 6.46 0.32
CA LYS A 109 -7.55 6.60 -0.10
C LYS A 109 -8.07 5.36 -0.83
N ALA A 110 -7.23 4.74 -1.67
CA ALA A 110 -7.60 3.60 -2.47
C ALA A 110 -7.92 2.36 -1.61
N ILE A 111 -7.13 2.05 -0.58
CA ILE A 111 -7.44 0.91 0.30
C ILE A 111 -8.68 1.14 1.15
N VAL A 112 -8.93 2.38 1.58
CA VAL A 112 -10.15 2.74 2.32
C VAL A 112 -11.38 2.62 1.42
N GLY A 113 -11.26 3.06 0.16
CA GLY A 113 -12.29 2.85 -0.86
C GLY A 113 -12.54 1.37 -1.12
N PHE A 114 -11.48 0.57 -1.28
CA PHE A 114 -11.56 -0.87 -1.48
C PHE A 114 -12.26 -1.60 -0.32
N TYR A 115 -11.96 -1.19 0.92
CA TYR A 115 -12.60 -1.76 2.12
C TYR A 115 -14.09 -1.44 2.20
N ASN A 116 -14.48 -0.22 1.83
CA ASN A 116 -15.87 0.26 1.90
C ASN A 116 -16.70 -0.05 0.64
N ALA A 117 -16.10 -0.60 -0.40
CA ALA A 117 -16.76 -0.93 -1.66
C ALA A 117 -17.90 -1.93 -1.45
N SER A 118 -19.05 -1.61 -2.05
CA SER A 118 -20.28 -2.40 -1.99
C SER A 118 -20.38 -3.45 -3.10
N SER A 119 -19.51 -3.36 -4.11
CA SER A 119 -19.45 -4.27 -5.25
C SER A 119 -18.01 -4.59 -5.65
N ASP A 120 -17.82 -5.67 -6.41
CA ASP A 120 -16.51 -6.02 -6.96
C ASP A 120 -16.04 -5.00 -8.01
N GLU A 121 -16.96 -4.36 -8.75
CA GLU A 121 -16.62 -3.31 -9.70
C GLU A 121 -16.01 -2.07 -9.00
N GLU A 122 -16.56 -1.68 -7.85
CA GLU A 122 -16.02 -0.60 -7.03
C GLU A 122 -14.62 -0.96 -6.47
N LYS A 123 -14.43 -2.22 -6.05
CA LYS A 123 -13.12 -2.72 -5.62
C LYS A 123 -12.09 -2.65 -6.74
N LEU A 124 -12.44 -3.12 -7.93
CA LEU A 124 -11.56 -3.08 -9.10
C LEU A 124 -11.18 -1.64 -9.45
N THR A 125 -12.17 -0.74 -9.46
CA THR A 125 -11.98 0.68 -9.76
C THR A 125 -11.01 1.35 -8.79
N THR A 126 -11.20 1.13 -7.48
CA THR A 126 -10.33 1.72 -6.45
C THR A 126 -8.91 1.17 -6.51
N ALA A 127 -8.73 -0.14 -6.71
CA ALA A 127 -7.43 -0.78 -6.88
C ALA A 127 -6.69 -0.32 -8.15
N GLY A 128 -7.40 0.11 -9.20
CA GLY A 128 -6.83 0.63 -10.44
C GLY A 128 -6.06 1.95 -10.30
N SER A 129 -6.10 2.61 -9.14
CA SER A 129 -5.43 3.90 -8.92
C SER A 129 -3.92 3.85 -9.13
N LEU A 130 -3.27 2.72 -8.82
CA LEU A 130 -1.83 2.55 -9.05
C LEU A 130 -1.49 2.57 -10.54
N ARG A 131 -2.29 1.89 -11.37
CA ARG A 131 -2.12 1.89 -12.83
C ARG A 131 -2.17 3.30 -13.40
N GLU A 132 -3.09 4.13 -12.92
CA GLU A 132 -3.21 5.51 -13.38
C GLU A 132 -2.01 6.38 -12.98
N ILE A 133 -1.43 6.17 -11.79
CA ILE A 133 -0.17 6.82 -11.39
C ILE A 133 0.95 6.44 -12.37
N LEU A 134 1.11 5.14 -12.64
CA LEU A 134 2.18 4.65 -13.51
C LEU A 134 2.04 5.17 -14.94
N LYS A 135 0.81 5.26 -15.45
CA LYS A 135 0.52 5.83 -16.77
C LYS A 135 0.93 7.31 -16.86
N GLN A 136 0.74 8.09 -15.79
CA GLN A 136 1.17 9.50 -15.76
C GLN A 136 2.69 9.63 -15.78
N ILE A 137 3.41 8.71 -15.12
CA ILE A 137 4.89 8.71 -15.11
C ILE A 137 5.45 8.34 -16.48
N ASP A 138 4.85 7.37 -17.18
CA ASP A 138 5.28 6.95 -18.52
C ASP A 138 5.05 8.04 -19.59
N GLN A 139 4.12 8.97 -19.33
CA GLN A 139 3.78 10.07 -20.23
C GLN A 139 4.57 11.36 -19.97
N ALA A 140 5.41 11.41 -18.92
CA ALA A 140 6.19 12.58 -18.51
C ALA A 140 7.62 12.55 -19.08
#